data_AF-A0A6I9S4F6-F1
#
_entry.id   AF-A0A6I9S4F6-F1
#
_cell.length_a   1.000
_cell.length_b   1.000
_cell.length_c   1.000
_cell.angle_alpha   90.00
_cell.angle_beta   90.00
_cell.angle_gamma   90.00
#
_symmetry.space_group_name_H-M   'P 1'
#
loop_
_entity.id
_entity.type
_entity.pdbx_description
1 polymer ?
#
loop_
_entity_poly.entity_id
_entity_poly.type
_entity_poly.pdbx_seq_one_letter_code
_entity_poly.pdbx_strand_id
1 'polypeptide(L)'
;MASPHQKGVLDNNFKVSTKDGKTEVITLNTKAITIIWGGESCEGRYWRRTTINSFEVAELVSVYWLEVAGRVPLSNFSPSTTYAFVVTLKLKPEASGWENSPVIFSLKMPGQAVSSKPVKLHQYMGSDWVDVPEGGIRFTVPKSASGELDFAIYEIKGDKWKKGLMIKEVKFIKV
;
A
#
# COMPACT_ATOMS: atom_id res chain seq x y z
N MET A 1 -12.29 -20.11 14.49
CA MET A 1 -12.56 -19.84 13.07
C MET A 1 -11.44 -18.97 12.53
N ALA A 2 -10.89 -19.28 11.35
CA ALA A 2 -9.83 -18.48 10.74
C ALA A 2 -10.35 -17.11 10.26
N SER A 3 -9.52 -16.08 10.38
CA SER A 3 -9.87 -14.70 10.00
C SER A 3 -10.03 -14.56 8.48
N PRO A 4 -11.05 -13.83 7.97
CA PRO A 4 -11.16 -13.48 6.56
C PRO A 4 -10.20 -12.37 6.14
N HIS A 5 -9.49 -11.77 7.08
CA HIS A 5 -8.58 -10.65 6.83
C HIS A 5 -7.15 -11.02 7.22
N GLN A 6 -6.21 -10.67 6.37
CA GLN A 6 -4.79 -10.72 6.72
C GLN A 6 -4.51 -9.55 7.64
N LYS A 7 -3.86 -9.80 8.78
CA LYS A 7 -3.25 -8.74 9.60
C LYS A 7 -1.82 -8.52 9.15
N GLY A 8 -1.45 -7.25 8.93
CA GLY A 8 -0.06 -6.90 8.65
C GLY A 8 0.84 -7.13 9.86
N VAL A 9 2.02 -7.71 9.64
CA VAL A 9 3.06 -7.91 10.65
C VAL A 9 4.32 -7.19 10.18
N LEU A 10 4.71 -6.12 10.87
CA LEU A 10 5.90 -5.34 10.50
C LEU A 10 7.21 -6.11 10.70
N ASP A 11 7.27 -6.93 11.75
CA ASP A 11 8.48 -7.65 12.13
C ASP A 11 9.01 -8.49 10.97
N ASN A 12 10.28 -8.30 10.62
CA ASN A 12 10.98 -8.94 9.49
C ASN A 12 10.40 -8.65 8.08
N ASN A 13 9.35 -7.83 7.99
CA ASN A 13 8.69 -7.46 6.73
C ASN A 13 8.85 -5.97 6.39
N PHE A 14 9.65 -5.28 7.20
CA PHE A 14 10.03 -3.89 7.12
C PHE A 14 11.54 -3.78 6.89
N LYS A 15 11.96 -2.88 6.00
CA LYS A 15 13.38 -2.62 5.71
C LYS A 15 13.64 -1.13 5.56
N VAL A 16 14.71 -0.65 6.19
CA VAL A 16 15.30 0.65 5.87
C VAL A 16 16.46 0.42 4.91
N SER A 17 16.53 1.22 3.86
CA SER A 17 17.58 1.16 2.85
C SER A 17 17.94 2.55 2.36
N THR A 18 19.05 2.66 1.64
CA THR A 18 19.48 3.91 1.03
C THR A 18 19.52 3.76 -0.48
N LYS A 19 18.68 4.50 -1.19
CA LYS A 19 18.68 4.62 -2.64
C LYS A 19 19.74 5.64 -3.08
N ASP A 20 20.51 5.29 -4.10
CA ASP A 20 21.57 6.13 -4.71
C ASP A 20 22.61 6.65 -3.70
N GLY A 21 22.79 5.93 -2.58
CA GLY A 21 23.70 6.30 -1.49
C GLY A 21 23.29 7.54 -0.67
N LYS A 22 22.13 8.14 -0.92
CA LYS A 22 21.71 9.40 -0.28
C LYS A 22 20.29 9.38 0.29
N THR A 23 19.36 8.71 -0.40
CA THR A 23 17.94 8.81 -0.08
C THR A 23 17.51 7.63 0.77
N GLU A 24 17.12 7.89 2.02
CA GLU A 24 16.52 6.86 2.85
C GLU A 24 15.17 6.41 2.27
N VAL A 25 14.97 5.11 2.18
CA VAL A 25 13.72 4.48 1.76
C VAL A 25 13.36 3.42 2.78
N ILE A 26 12.20 3.60 3.38
CA ILE A 26 11.55 2.62 4.22
C ILE A 26 10.60 1.81 3.33
N THR A 27 10.72 0.49 3.35
CA THR A 27 9.95 -0.43 2.51
C THR A 27 9.25 -1.49 3.36
N LEU A 28 7.97 -1.71 3.09
CA LEU A 28 7.14 -2.73 3.70
C LEU A 28 6.73 -3.71 2.60
N ASN A 29 6.99 -5.01 2.79
CA ASN A 29 6.50 -6.03 1.87
C ASN A 29 5.01 -6.34 2.10
N THR A 30 4.45 -7.25 1.30
CA THR A 30 3.02 -7.59 1.34
C THR A 30 2.55 -8.32 2.62
N LYS A 31 3.46 -8.78 3.47
CA LYS A 31 3.14 -9.37 4.79
C LYS A 31 3.06 -8.30 5.89
N ALA A 32 3.65 -7.14 5.69
CA ALA A 32 3.57 -5.99 6.60
C ALA A 32 2.25 -5.20 6.48
N ILE A 33 1.42 -5.50 5.48
CA ILE A 33 0.14 -4.81 5.24
C ILE A 33 -1.05 -5.68 5.64
N THR A 34 -2.10 -5.05 6.15
CA THR A 34 -3.41 -5.64 6.37
C THR A 34 -4.17 -5.66 5.06
N ILE A 35 -4.74 -6.81 4.70
CA ILE A 35 -5.50 -7.01 3.46
C ILE A 35 -6.88 -7.53 3.82
N ILE A 36 -7.91 -6.72 3.57
CA ILE A 36 -9.30 -7.15 3.72
C ILE A 36 -9.60 -8.20 2.65
N TRP A 37 -10.28 -9.26 3.05
CA TRP A 37 -10.49 -10.51 2.28
C TRP A 37 -9.22 -11.33 1.99
N GLY A 38 -8.07 -10.96 2.54
CA GLY A 38 -6.79 -11.66 2.33
C GLY A 38 -6.43 -12.69 3.41
N GLY A 39 -7.32 -12.98 4.35
CA GLY A 39 -7.04 -13.90 5.45
C GLY A 39 -7.12 -15.37 5.08
N GLU A 40 -6.68 -16.22 6.01
CA GLU A 40 -6.56 -17.67 5.85
C GLU A 40 -7.90 -18.36 5.49
N SER A 41 -9.04 -17.86 5.99
CA SER A 41 -10.35 -18.42 5.60
C SER A 41 -10.78 -18.10 4.17
N CYS A 42 -10.05 -17.21 3.49
CA CYS A 42 -10.31 -16.75 2.13
C CYS A 42 -9.09 -16.94 1.21
N GLU A 43 -8.11 -17.75 1.62
CA GLU A 43 -6.86 -17.94 0.91
C GLU A 43 -7.09 -18.33 -0.56
N GLY A 44 -6.44 -17.61 -1.48
CA GLY A 44 -6.56 -17.83 -2.92
C GLY A 44 -7.89 -17.39 -3.56
N ARG A 45 -8.93 -17.10 -2.77
CA ARG A 45 -10.27 -16.77 -3.29
C ARG A 45 -10.38 -15.33 -3.79
N TYR A 46 -9.92 -14.38 -2.98
CA TYR A 46 -10.01 -12.95 -3.28
C TYR A 46 -8.65 -12.32 -3.51
N TRP A 47 -7.64 -12.86 -2.84
CA TRP A 47 -6.24 -12.48 -3.00
C TRP A 47 -5.40 -13.73 -3.15
N ARG A 48 -4.35 -13.64 -3.95
CA ARG A 48 -3.35 -14.68 -4.13
C ARG A 48 -1.96 -14.09 -3.96
N ARG A 49 -1.07 -14.82 -3.29
CA ARG A 49 0.36 -14.51 -3.26
C ARG A 49 1.05 -15.19 -4.42
N THR A 50 1.90 -14.46 -5.12
CA THR A 50 2.75 -15.03 -6.17
C THR A 50 4.14 -14.41 -6.12
N THR A 51 5.13 -15.11 -6.66
CA THR A 51 6.50 -14.60 -6.75
C THR A 51 6.78 -14.20 -8.18
N ILE A 52 7.19 -12.94 -8.38
CA ILE A 52 7.56 -12.40 -9.68
C ILE A 52 8.99 -11.88 -9.53
N ASN A 53 9.91 -12.33 -10.38
CA ASN A 53 11.31 -11.87 -10.40
C ASN A 53 11.95 -11.81 -8.99
N SER A 54 11.76 -12.88 -8.21
CA SER A 54 12.31 -13.07 -6.86
C SER A 54 11.72 -12.17 -5.76
N PHE A 55 10.61 -11.48 -6.00
CA PHE A 55 9.84 -10.81 -4.94
C PHE A 55 8.40 -11.30 -4.89
N GLU A 56 7.84 -11.33 -3.68
CA GLU A 56 6.46 -11.73 -3.43
C GLU A 56 5.51 -10.54 -3.69
N VAL A 57 4.38 -10.82 -4.34
CA VAL A 57 3.34 -9.83 -4.65
C VAL A 57 1.98 -10.35 -4.17
N ALA A 58 1.10 -9.42 -3.81
CA ALA A 58 -0.29 -9.68 -3.50
C ALA A 58 -1.13 -9.33 -4.72
N GLU A 59 -1.69 -10.35 -5.37
CA GLU A 59 -2.57 -10.22 -6.53
C GLU A 59 -4.03 -10.25 -6.08
N LEU A 60 -4.78 -9.25 -6.49
CA LEU A 60 -6.22 -9.17 -6.32
C LEU A 60 -6.91 -10.04 -7.38
N VAL A 61 -7.54 -11.14 -6.94
CA VAL A 61 -8.29 -12.05 -7.80
C VAL A 61 -9.61 -11.41 -8.22
N SER A 62 -10.44 -10.98 -7.26
CA SER A 62 -11.67 -10.22 -7.52
C SER A 62 -12.32 -9.76 -6.20
N VAL A 63 -12.60 -8.47 -6.02
CA VAL A 63 -13.40 -7.97 -4.88
C VAL A 63 -14.31 -6.83 -5.28
N TYR A 64 -15.43 -6.68 -4.57
CA TYR A 64 -16.27 -5.49 -4.69
C TYR A 64 -15.73 -4.35 -3.82
N TRP A 65 -15.35 -4.67 -2.58
CA TRP A 65 -14.73 -3.78 -1.60
C TRP A 65 -13.22 -3.99 -1.60
N LEU A 66 -12.46 -3.01 -2.08
CA LEU A 66 -11.00 -2.99 -1.98
C LEU A 66 -10.58 -2.20 -0.75
N GLU A 67 -9.82 -2.82 0.14
CA GLU A 67 -9.16 -2.13 1.25
C GLU A 67 -7.89 -2.85 1.68
N VAL A 68 -6.79 -2.10 1.68
CA VAL A 68 -5.49 -2.49 2.20
C VAL A 68 -5.03 -1.39 3.12
N ALA A 69 -4.53 -1.74 4.30
CA ALA A 69 -4.13 -0.79 5.31
C ALA A 69 -2.81 -1.21 5.96
N GLY A 70 -2.18 -0.28 6.65
CA GLY A 70 -1.02 -0.58 7.45
C GLY A 70 -0.78 0.52 8.46
N ARG A 71 0.12 0.20 9.38
CA ARG A 71 0.45 1.03 10.51
C ARG A 71 1.93 0.91 10.77
N VAL A 72 2.60 2.02 11.01
CA VAL A 72 4.04 2.07 11.24
C VAL A 72 4.34 2.99 12.41
N PRO A 73 5.07 2.53 13.44
CA PRO A 73 5.56 3.40 14.50
C PRO A 73 6.41 4.55 13.92
N LEU A 74 6.14 5.77 14.35
CA LEU A 74 6.89 6.95 13.88
C LEU A 74 8.36 6.90 14.31
N SER A 75 8.69 6.12 15.34
CA SER A 75 10.07 5.84 15.79
C SER A 75 10.92 5.12 14.73
N ASN A 76 10.30 4.52 13.72
CA ASN A 76 11.00 3.89 12.59
C ASN A 76 11.41 4.89 11.50
N PHE A 77 11.01 6.16 11.63
CA PHE A 77 11.35 7.22 10.69
C PHE A 77 12.37 8.19 11.31
N SER A 78 13.13 8.88 10.47
CA SER A 78 13.97 9.98 10.92
C SER A 78 13.09 11.15 11.43
N PRO A 79 13.31 11.66 12.65
CA PRO A 79 12.57 12.81 13.17
C PRO A 79 12.78 14.06 12.31
N SER A 80 11.79 14.96 12.29
CA SER A 80 11.82 16.23 11.53
C SER A 80 12.15 16.07 10.03
N THR A 81 11.89 14.89 9.48
CA THR A 81 12.19 14.55 8.08
C THR A 81 10.90 14.40 7.30
N THR A 82 10.91 14.87 6.05
CA THR A 82 9.79 14.73 5.14
C THR A 82 9.94 13.46 4.32
N TYR A 83 8.86 12.68 4.23
CA TYR A 83 8.77 11.50 3.39
C TYR A 83 7.59 11.62 2.43
N ALA A 84 7.67 10.88 1.33
CA ALA A 84 6.58 10.64 0.40
C ALA A 84 6.11 9.19 0.54
N PHE A 85 4.84 9.01 0.88
CA PHE A 85 4.17 7.70 0.87
C PHE A 85 3.74 7.32 -0.55
N VAL A 86 4.16 6.14 -1.00
CA VAL A 86 3.76 5.52 -2.27
C VAL A 86 3.57 4.02 -2.10
N VAL A 87 2.79 3.42 -3.01
CA VAL A 87 2.66 1.97 -3.16
C VAL A 87 3.18 1.59 -4.54
N THR A 88 4.13 0.66 -4.60
CA THR A 88 4.57 0.07 -5.86
C THR A 88 3.56 -0.99 -6.28
N LEU A 89 2.87 -0.73 -7.39
CA LEU A 89 1.80 -1.58 -7.88
C LEU A 89 1.84 -1.73 -9.40
N LYS A 90 1.08 -2.69 -9.91
CA LYS A 90 0.87 -2.94 -11.34
C LYS A 90 -0.54 -3.44 -11.58
N LEU A 91 -1.12 -3.12 -12.73
CA LEU A 91 -2.34 -3.76 -13.22
C LEU A 91 -1.99 -4.83 -14.24
N LYS A 92 -2.54 -6.03 -14.08
CA LYS A 92 -2.41 -7.11 -15.08
C LYS A 92 -3.10 -6.73 -16.40
N PRO A 93 -2.68 -7.30 -17.54
CA PRO A 93 -3.37 -7.09 -18.82
C PRO A 93 -4.88 -7.35 -18.75
N GLU A 94 -5.32 -8.34 -17.98
CA GLU A 94 -6.72 -8.71 -17.79
C GLU A 94 -7.42 -8.01 -16.60
N ALA A 95 -6.79 -6.99 -16.01
CA ALA A 95 -7.38 -6.21 -14.93
C ALA A 95 -8.65 -5.47 -15.40
N SER A 96 -9.63 -5.34 -14.51
CA SER A 96 -10.90 -4.67 -14.82
C SER A 96 -11.54 -4.06 -13.58
N GLY A 97 -12.45 -3.10 -13.76
CA GLY A 97 -13.21 -2.46 -12.68
C GLY A 97 -12.53 -1.20 -12.12
N TRP A 98 -11.61 -0.60 -12.89
CA TRP A 98 -10.78 0.54 -12.48
C TRP A 98 -11.12 1.86 -13.21
N GLU A 99 -12.06 1.81 -14.17
CA GLU A 99 -12.35 2.87 -15.14
C GLU A 99 -13.06 4.08 -14.50
N ASN A 100 -13.99 3.82 -13.58
CA ASN A 100 -14.97 4.82 -13.13
C ASN A 100 -14.66 5.41 -11.76
N SER A 101 -14.15 4.60 -10.83
CA SER A 101 -13.95 5.00 -9.43
C SER A 101 -12.47 5.17 -9.10
N PRO A 102 -12.06 6.32 -8.53
CA PRO A 102 -10.70 6.49 -8.06
C PRO A 102 -10.45 5.64 -6.81
N VAL A 103 -9.26 5.05 -6.72
CA VAL A 103 -8.75 4.45 -5.49
C VAL A 103 -8.19 5.57 -4.62
N ILE A 104 -8.62 5.61 -3.37
CA ILE A 104 -8.16 6.60 -2.40
C ILE A 104 -6.91 6.07 -1.72
N PHE A 105 -5.84 6.85 -1.77
CA PHE A 105 -4.63 6.66 -0.97
C PHE A 105 -4.73 7.62 0.21
N SER A 106 -4.56 7.14 1.43
CA SER A 106 -4.65 7.98 2.62
C SER A 106 -3.55 7.69 3.63
N LEU A 107 -3.24 8.72 4.42
CA LEU A 107 -2.25 8.70 5.47
C LEU A 107 -2.73 9.57 6.63
N LYS A 108 -2.56 9.08 7.86
CA LYS A 108 -2.92 9.78 9.08
C LYS A 108 -1.80 9.65 10.10
N MET A 109 -1.39 10.78 10.67
CA MET A 109 -0.48 10.82 11.83
C MET A 109 -1.23 11.25 13.09
N PRO A 110 -0.69 10.94 14.29
CA PRO A 110 -1.33 11.30 15.55
C PRO A 110 -1.51 12.82 15.65
N GLY A 111 -2.72 13.25 16.00
CA GLY A 111 -3.05 14.67 16.14
C GLY A 111 -3.10 15.48 14.85
N GLN A 112 -2.99 14.84 13.68
CA GLN A 112 -3.06 15.52 12.37
C GLN A 112 -4.31 15.12 11.58
N ALA A 113 -4.73 16.01 10.68
CA ALA A 113 -5.76 15.71 9.70
C ALA A 113 -5.30 14.59 8.76
N VAL A 114 -6.27 13.84 8.22
CA VAL A 114 -6.00 12.80 7.22
C VAL A 114 -5.58 13.48 5.92
N SER A 115 -4.41 13.10 5.40
CA SER A 115 -4.02 13.43 4.03
C SER A 115 -4.51 12.32 3.11
N SER A 116 -5.17 12.67 2.01
CA SER A 116 -5.63 11.69 1.04
C SER A 116 -5.52 12.18 -0.40
N LYS A 117 -5.32 11.24 -1.32
CA LYS A 117 -5.21 11.50 -2.76
C LYS A 117 -6.03 10.46 -3.53
N PRO A 118 -7.07 10.87 -4.27
CA PRO A 118 -7.78 9.98 -5.19
C PRO A 118 -6.92 9.73 -6.43
N VAL A 119 -6.86 8.48 -6.88
CA VAL A 119 -6.08 8.07 -8.06
C VAL A 119 -6.92 7.18 -8.97
N LYS A 120 -7.02 7.54 -10.25
CA LYS A 120 -7.63 6.70 -11.29
C LYS A 120 -6.63 5.62 -11.71
N LEU A 121 -6.71 4.43 -11.10
CA LEU A 121 -5.73 3.37 -11.40
C LEU A 121 -5.75 2.90 -12.85
N HIS A 122 -6.88 3.03 -13.57
CA HIS A 122 -6.98 2.68 -14.98
C HIS A 122 -5.93 3.39 -15.86
N GLN A 123 -5.44 4.57 -15.49
CA GLN A 123 -4.39 5.26 -16.24
C GLN A 123 -3.05 4.52 -16.28
N TYR A 124 -2.84 3.54 -15.38
CA TYR A 124 -1.64 2.70 -15.34
C TYR A 124 -1.84 1.34 -16.02
N MET A 125 -2.96 1.11 -16.71
CA MET A 125 -3.15 -0.09 -17.52
C MET A 125 -2.02 -0.23 -18.55
N GLY A 126 -1.43 -1.43 -18.64
CA GLY A 126 -0.29 -1.70 -19.52
C GLY A 126 1.07 -1.18 -19.03
N SER A 127 1.11 -0.41 -17.93
CA SER A 127 2.37 -0.03 -17.29
C SER A 127 3.03 -1.23 -16.60
N ASP A 128 4.34 -1.16 -16.42
CA ASP A 128 5.03 -2.08 -15.51
C ASP A 128 4.84 -1.66 -14.04
N TRP A 129 5.73 -2.04 -13.14
CA TRP A 129 5.70 -1.61 -11.74
C TRP A 129 5.87 -0.09 -11.61
N VAL A 130 4.86 0.56 -11.03
CA VAL A 130 4.81 2.02 -10.86
C VAL A 130 4.59 2.40 -9.40
N ASP A 131 5.16 3.52 -8.99
CA ASP A 131 4.94 4.11 -7.67
C ASP A 131 3.73 5.04 -7.71
N VAL A 132 2.72 4.72 -6.90
CA VAL A 132 1.43 5.42 -6.89
C VAL A 132 1.09 5.92 -5.48
N PRO A 133 0.58 7.16 -5.31
CA PRO A 133 0.37 8.16 -6.35
C PRO A 133 1.70 8.74 -6.86
N GLU A 134 1.70 9.24 -8.11
CA GLU A 134 2.83 10.03 -8.62
C GLU A 134 3.12 11.21 -7.69
N GLY A 135 4.40 11.40 -7.35
CA GLY A 135 4.89 12.38 -6.37
C GLY A 135 4.65 12.01 -4.90
N GLY A 136 3.89 10.94 -4.63
CA GLY A 136 3.53 10.46 -3.30
C GLY A 136 2.62 11.40 -2.50
N ILE A 137 2.24 10.93 -1.31
CA ILE A 137 1.60 11.77 -0.28
C ILE A 137 2.70 12.22 0.68
N ARG A 138 3.02 13.52 0.69
CA ARG A 138 4.06 14.07 1.55
C ARG A 138 3.58 14.26 2.98
N PHE A 139 4.43 13.92 3.93
CA PHE A 139 4.23 14.17 5.36
C PHE A 139 5.57 14.41 6.04
N THR A 140 5.56 15.17 7.13
CA THR A 140 6.75 15.47 7.92
C THR A 140 6.64 14.84 9.29
N VAL A 141 7.61 14.01 9.64
CA VAL A 141 7.65 13.31 10.93
C VAL A 141 7.91 14.33 12.04
N PRO A 142 7.09 14.35 13.12
CA PRO A 142 7.30 15.27 14.23
C PRO A 142 8.64 15.00 14.91
N LYS A 143 9.22 16.02 15.55
CA LYS A 143 10.49 15.88 16.28
C LYS A 143 10.45 14.79 17.37
N SER A 144 9.29 14.58 17.99
CA SER A 144 9.10 13.53 19.01
C SER A 144 9.09 12.12 18.44
N ALA A 145 8.80 11.95 17.13
CA ALA A 145 8.61 10.66 16.48
C ALA A 145 7.68 9.69 17.26
N SER A 146 6.73 10.24 18.01
CA SER A 146 5.86 9.48 18.92
C SER A 146 4.54 9.12 18.27
N GLY A 147 4.07 7.90 18.55
CA GLY A 147 2.81 7.34 18.05
C GLY A 147 2.99 6.62 16.71
N GLU A 148 1.88 6.40 16.01
CA GLU A 148 1.83 5.53 14.83
C GLU A 148 1.27 6.30 13.64
N LEU A 149 1.86 6.05 12.47
CA LEU A 149 1.35 6.47 11.19
C LEU A 149 0.45 5.37 10.63
N ASP A 150 -0.81 5.69 10.40
CA ASP A 150 -1.74 4.82 9.68
C ASP A 150 -1.77 5.20 8.20
N PHE A 151 -1.81 4.22 7.31
CA PHE A 151 -2.06 4.44 5.89
C PHE A 151 -3.09 3.43 5.37
N ALA A 152 -3.77 3.81 4.29
CA ALA A 152 -4.67 2.90 3.59
C ALA A 152 -4.73 3.20 2.09
N ILE A 153 -5.07 2.18 1.32
CA ILE A 153 -5.53 2.29 -0.06
C ILE A 153 -6.87 1.57 -0.19
N TYR A 154 -7.89 2.25 -0.70
CA TYR A 154 -9.24 1.70 -0.72
C TYR A 154 -10.12 2.25 -1.83
N GLU A 155 -11.06 1.42 -2.26
CA GLU A 155 -12.18 1.79 -3.13
C GLU A 155 -13.36 0.91 -2.72
N ILE A 156 -14.33 1.53 -2.04
CA ILE A 156 -15.46 0.85 -1.38
C ILE A 156 -16.82 1.37 -1.84
N LYS A 157 -16.85 2.38 -2.71
CA LYS A 157 -18.07 3.07 -3.14
C LYS A 157 -18.47 2.72 -4.57
N GLY A 158 -17.55 2.22 -5.38
CA GLY A 158 -17.80 1.86 -6.77
C GLY A 158 -18.75 0.67 -6.89
N ASP A 159 -19.41 0.61 -8.04
CA ASP A 159 -20.42 -0.39 -8.39
C ASP A 159 -19.85 -1.61 -9.13
N LYS A 160 -18.52 -1.66 -9.30
CA LYS A 160 -17.82 -2.68 -10.08
C LYS A 160 -16.95 -3.58 -9.20
N TRP A 161 -16.99 -4.87 -9.52
CA TRP A 161 -15.96 -5.80 -9.10
C TRP A 161 -14.61 -5.43 -9.72
N LYS A 162 -13.57 -5.46 -8.90
CA LYS A 162 -12.19 -5.11 -9.27
C LYS A 162 -11.32 -6.34 -9.25
N LYS A 163 -10.48 -6.50 -10.26
CA LYS A 163 -9.51 -7.59 -10.32
C LYS A 163 -8.21 -7.17 -11.01
N GLY A 164 -7.17 -7.97 -10.80
CA GLY A 164 -5.90 -7.84 -11.50
C GLY A 164 -4.97 -6.75 -10.98
N LEU A 165 -5.25 -6.18 -9.80
CA LEU A 165 -4.28 -5.33 -9.10
C LEU A 165 -3.19 -6.21 -8.47
N MET A 166 -1.93 -5.86 -8.70
CA MET A 166 -0.78 -6.47 -8.03
C MET A 166 -0.08 -5.41 -7.17
N ILE A 167 0.07 -5.71 -5.88
CA ILE A 167 0.83 -4.87 -4.94
C ILE A 167 2.15 -5.57 -4.65
N LYS A 168 3.25 -4.85 -4.88
CA LYS A 168 4.60 -5.33 -4.55
C LYS A 168 5.00 -4.92 -3.14
N GLU A 169 4.94 -3.63 -2.86
CA GLU A 169 5.48 -3.05 -1.63
C GLU A 169 4.89 -1.66 -1.36
N VAL A 170 4.91 -1.27 -0.09
CA VAL A 170 4.66 0.10 0.35
C VAL A 170 6.00 0.75 0.64
N LYS A 171 6.17 2.01 0.22
CA LYS A 171 7.39 2.77 0.46
C LYS A 171 7.12 4.13 1.08
N PHE A 172 8.04 4.53 1.94
CA PHE A 172 8.17 5.90 2.42
C PHE A 172 9.56 6.38 2.02
N ILE A 173 9.60 7.33 1.09
CA ILE A 173 10.83 7.80 0.44
C ILE A 173 11.17 9.17 1.04
N LYS A 174 12.35 9.35 1.60
CA LYS A 174 12.83 10.64 2.10
C LYS A 174 12.90 11.65 0.94
N VAL A 175 12.34 12.85 1.14
CA VAL A 175 12.25 13.94 0.15
C VAL A 175 13.17 15.08 0.55
#